data_AF-A0A8X8VU44-F1
#
_entry.id   AF-A0A8X8VU44-F1
#
_cell.length_a   1.000
_cell.length_b   1.000
_cell.length_c   1.000
_cell.angle_alpha   90.00
_cell.angle_beta   90.00
_cell.angle_gamma   90.00
#
_symmetry.space_group_name_H-M   'P 1'
#
loop_
_entity.id
_entity.type
_entity.pdbx_description
1 polymer ?
#
loop_
_entity_poly.entity_id
_entity_poly.type
_entity_poly.pdbx_seq_one_letter_code
_entity_poly.pdbx_strand_id
1 'polypeptide(L)'
;MSSKFILIPFTISLLILATLPSPAESVVADCGGDAAADGCTDKKKALPLKIIAIVSILVTSMIGVCLPLITRSVPALSPERSLFVIVKAFAAGIILATGFMHVLPDSFDMLSSDCLKENPWHKFPFTGFVAMLSAIVTLMIDSMATRMGLGGCILQAEYNFVKKAAMAFFFSVTTPFGIALGIALSSMYKEDSPRSLITVGLLNASSAGLLIYMALVDLLASDFMGPKLQGSIKLQLKSYAAVLLGAGGMSLMAKWA
;
A
#
# COMPACT_ATOMS: atom_id res chain seq x y z
N MET A 1 -6.28 -34.38 -3.60
CA MET A 1 -7.61 -33.74 -3.64
C MET A 1 -7.61 -32.29 -3.11
N SER A 2 -6.65 -31.89 -2.25
CA SER A 2 -6.56 -30.52 -1.67
C SER A 2 -6.15 -29.41 -2.66
N SER A 3 -5.30 -29.70 -3.66
CA SER A 3 -4.79 -28.68 -4.60
C SER A 3 -5.87 -28.08 -5.51
N LYS A 4 -6.91 -28.85 -5.89
CA LYS A 4 -7.99 -28.36 -6.76
C LYS A 4 -8.93 -27.38 -6.03
N PHE A 5 -9.15 -27.54 -4.73
CA PHE A 5 -10.09 -26.72 -3.96
C PHE A 5 -9.60 -25.28 -3.72
N ILE A 6 -8.29 -25.04 -3.82
CA ILE A 6 -7.64 -23.73 -3.66
C ILE A 6 -7.32 -23.08 -5.01
N LEU A 7 -7.08 -23.88 -6.06
CA LEU A 7 -6.86 -23.35 -7.42
C LEU A 7 -8.15 -22.74 -8.01
N ILE A 8 -9.31 -23.27 -7.63
CA ILE A 8 -10.63 -22.80 -8.10
C ILE A 8 -10.92 -21.36 -7.64
N PRO A 9 -10.79 -20.96 -6.36
CA PRO A 9 -10.98 -19.55 -5.96
C PRO A 9 -9.90 -18.63 -6.52
N PHE A 10 -8.66 -19.11 -6.69
CA PHE A 10 -7.57 -18.32 -7.28
C PHE A 10 -7.83 -18.04 -8.77
N THR A 11 -8.28 -19.04 -9.53
CA THR A 11 -8.63 -18.88 -10.95
C THR A 11 -9.92 -18.10 -11.15
N ILE A 12 -10.95 -18.30 -10.30
CA ILE A 12 -12.18 -17.52 -10.33
C ILE A 12 -11.89 -16.06 -9.99
N SER A 13 -11.06 -15.76 -8.98
CA SER A 13 -10.73 -14.38 -8.65
C SER A 13 -9.81 -13.71 -9.69
N LEU A 14 -8.91 -14.45 -10.33
CA LEU A 14 -8.09 -13.95 -11.44
C LEU A 14 -8.97 -13.66 -12.68
N LEU A 15 -10.00 -14.49 -12.92
CA LEU A 15 -10.97 -14.29 -14.00
C LEU A 15 -11.90 -13.09 -13.70
N ILE A 16 -12.28 -12.87 -12.44
CA ILE A 16 -13.06 -11.71 -11.99
C ILE A 16 -12.21 -10.43 -12.09
N LEU A 17 -10.92 -10.48 -11.75
CA LEU A 17 -10.00 -9.35 -11.88
C LEU A 17 -9.70 -9.02 -13.36
N ALA A 18 -9.69 -10.03 -14.24
CA ALA A 18 -9.49 -9.86 -15.68
C ALA A 18 -10.73 -9.37 -16.45
N THR A 19 -11.92 -9.38 -15.81
CA THR A 19 -13.19 -8.95 -16.43
C THR A 19 -13.67 -7.59 -15.94
N LEU A 20 -13.02 -7.01 -14.93
CA LEU A 20 -13.30 -5.64 -14.50
C LEU A 20 -12.44 -4.65 -15.31
N PRO A 21 -13.03 -3.57 -15.86
CA PRO A 21 -12.24 -2.48 -16.41
C PRO A 21 -11.35 -1.96 -15.29
N SER A 22 -10.05 -1.91 -15.51
CA SER A 22 -9.06 -1.45 -14.53
C SER A 22 -9.31 0.02 -14.17
N PRO A 23 -9.71 0.37 -12.92
CA PRO A 23 -9.19 1.59 -12.35
C PRO A 23 -7.81 1.23 -11.80
N ALA A 24 -6.77 1.77 -12.44
CA ALA A 24 -5.48 1.91 -11.80
C ALA A 24 -5.66 2.63 -10.44
N GLU A 25 -4.75 2.37 -9.51
CA GLU A 25 -4.62 2.99 -8.19
C GLU A 25 -5.30 4.36 -8.01
N SER A 26 -6.37 4.38 -7.21
CA SER A 26 -6.66 5.46 -6.23
C SER A 26 -7.95 5.13 -5.48
N VAL A 27 -7.84 4.57 -4.27
CA VAL A 27 -8.91 4.68 -3.27
C VAL A 27 -8.45 5.63 -2.18
N VAL A 28 -8.13 6.86 -2.57
CA VAL A 28 -8.34 8.07 -1.77
C VAL A 28 -8.67 9.18 -2.77
N ALA A 29 -9.68 9.97 -2.41
CA ALA A 29 -10.28 11.09 -3.10
C ALA A 29 -9.48 11.72 -4.25
N ASP A 30 -10.03 11.58 -5.45
CA ASP A 30 -9.88 12.53 -6.53
C ASP A 30 -10.23 13.94 -5.98
N CYS A 31 -9.24 14.82 -5.91
CA CYS A 31 -9.46 16.26 -5.94
C CYS A 31 -8.99 16.77 -7.30
N GLY A 32 -9.63 16.29 -8.39
CA GLY A 32 -9.62 16.97 -9.67
C GLY A 32 -10.56 18.18 -9.59
N GLY A 33 -10.01 19.37 -9.83
CA GLY A 33 -10.80 20.58 -9.92
C GLY A 33 -11.78 20.51 -11.10
N ASP A 34 -13.06 20.74 -10.81
CA ASP A 34 -14.02 21.21 -11.80
C ASP A 34 -14.27 22.70 -11.55
N ALA A 35 -13.43 23.54 -12.13
CA ALA A 35 -13.85 24.90 -12.45
C ALA A 35 -14.85 24.83 -13.60
N ALA A 36 -16.13 24.89 -13.22
CA ALA A 36 -17.30 25.22 -14.04
C ALA A 36 -17.75 24.19 -15.10
N ALA A 37 -18.74 23.36 -14.75
CA ALA A 37 -20.11 23.48 -15.26
C ALA A 37 -20.97 22.29 -14.80
N ASP A 38 -22.14 22.64 -14.23
CA ASP A 38 -23.42 21.94 -14.41
C ASP A 38 -23.57 20.46 -13.99
N GLY A 39 -24.54 20.23 -13.09
CA GLY A 39 -25.25 18.94 -13.03
C GLY A 39 -24.76 17.90 -12.02
N CYS A 40 -25.25 18.03 -10.78
CA CYS A 40 -25.49 16.97 -9.79
C CYS A 40 -24.89 15.57 -10.06
N THR A 41 -23.78 15.26 -9.38
CA THR A 41 -23.35 13.88 -9.15
C THR A 41 -24.45 13.12 -8.40
N ASP A 42 -25.12 12.18 -9.07
CA ASP A 42 -26.14 11.32 -8.49
C ASP A 42 -25.54 10.47 -7.34
N LYS A 43 -25.66 10.92 -6.09
CA LYS A 43 -25.24 10.16 -4.88
C LYS A 43 -25.79 8.73 -4.86
N LYS A 44 -26.93 8.50 -5.52
CA LYS A 44 -27.57 7.18 -5.65
C LYS A 44 -26.86 6.23 -6.62
N LYS A 45 -26.12 6.73 -7.62
CA LYS A 45 -25.32 5.93 -8.56
C LYS A 45 -23.88 5.70 -8.09
N ALA A 46 -23.34 6.58 -7.23
CA ALA A 46 -22.00 6.44 -6.66
C ALA A 46 -21.91 5.37 -5.54
N LEU A 47 -23.02 5.11 -4.82
CA LEU A 47 -23.07 4.08 -3.77
C LEU A 47 -22.79 2.65 -4.27
N PRO A 48 -23.39 2.14 -5.37
CA PRO A 48 -23.07 0.80 -5.85
C PRO A 48 -21.60 0.69 -6.29
N LEU A 49 -21.01 1.74 -6.87
CA LEU A 49 -19.59 1.76 -7.24
C LEU A 49 -18.67 1.66 -6.00
N LYS A 50 -19.00 2.39 -4.92
CA LYS A 50 -18.26 2.29 -3.64
C LYS A 50 -18.39 0.89 -3.01
N ILE A 51 -19.56 0.26 -3.08
CA ILE A 51 -19.77 -1.11 -2.58
C ILE A 51 -18.96 -2.13 -3.41
N ILE A 52 -18.95 -1.99 -4.74
CA ILE A 52 -18.16 -2.85 -5.64
C ILE A 52 -16.66 -2.73 -5.30
N ALA A 53 -16.15 -1.52 -5.05
CA ALA A 53 -14.77 -1.31 -4.65
C ALA A 53 -14.44 -1.99 -3.31
N ILE A 54 -15.31 -1.87 -2.29
CA ILE A 54 -15.12 -2.53 -0.99
C ILE A 54 -15.05 -4.06 -1.14
N VAL A 55 -15.98 -4.64 -1.93
CA VAL A 55 -16.01 -6.08 -2.17
C VAL A 55 -14.76 -6.55 -2.92
N SER A 56 -14.30 -5.79 -3.93
CA SER A 56 -13.09 -6.11 -4.70
C SER A 56 -11.82 -6.08 -3.84
N ILE A 57 -11.67 -5.06 -2.99
CA ILE A 57 -10.53 -4.94 -2.06
C ILE A 57 -10.53 -6.10 -1.06
N LEU A 58 -11.71 -6.49 -0.55
CA LEU A 58 -11.84 -7.57 0.41
C LEU A 58 -11.44 -8.93 -0.21
N VAL A 59 -11.88 -9.20 -1.44
CA VAL A 59 -11.50 -10.41 -2.18
C VAL A 59 -9.99 -10.42 -2.46
N THR A 60 -9.42 -9.30 -2.89
CA THR A 60 -7.99 -9.19 -3.17
C THR A 60 -7.14 -9.33 -1.90
N SER A 61 -7.56 -8.75 -0.77
CA SER A 61 -6.88 -8.93 0.54
C SER A 61 -6.92 -10.38 1.02
N MET A 62 -8.03 -11.10 0.84
CA MET A 62 -8.09 -12.53 1.17
C MET A 62 -7.04 -13.32 0.37
N ILE A 63 -6.89 -13.01 -0.92
CA ILE A 63 -5.90 -13.66 -1.79
C ILE A 63 -4.48 -13.28 -1.37
N GLY A 64 -4.23 -12.01 -1.05
CA GLY A 64 -2.94 -11.52 -0.56
C GLY A 64 -2.52 -12.20 0.76
N VAL A 65 -3.46 -12.42 1.68
CA VAL A 65 -3.24 -13.13 2.94
C VAL A 65 -3.06 -14.64 2.72
N CYS A 66 -3.74 -15.22 1.73
CA CYS A 66 -3.54 -16.62 1.36
C CYS A 66 -2.22 -16.86 0.60
N LEU A 67 -1.66 -15.85 -0.05
CA LEU A 67 -0.42 -15.95 -0.82
C LEU A 67 0.77 -16.50 -0.01
N PRO A 68 1.10 -16.01 1.20
CA PRO A 68 2.19 -16.58 2.01
C PRO A 68 1.93 -18.02 2.47
N LEU A 69 0.66 -18.43 2.64
CA LEU A 69 0.30 -19.82 2.97
C LEU A 69 0.44 -20.76 1.76
N ILE A 70 0.01 -20.30 0.58
CA ILE A 70 0.08 -21.06 -0.68
C ILE A 70 1.51 -21.16 -1.21
N THR A 71 2.33 -20.12 -1.02
CA THR A 71 3.76 -20.08 -1.40
C THR A 71 4.54 -21.24 -0.78
N ARG A 72 4.17 -21.69 0.42
CA ARG A 72 4.79 -22.87 1.07
C ARG A 72 4.28 -24.21 0.51
N SER A 73 3.13 -24.22 -0.15
CA SER A 73 2.47 -25.42 -0.70
C SER A 73 2.88 -25.72 -2.15
N VAL A 74 3.33 -24.72 -2.93
CA VAL A 74 3.71 -24.88 -4.34
C VAL A 74 5.24 -24.86 -4.49
N PRO A 75 5.87 -25.97 -4.95
CA PRO A 75 7.33 -26.05 -5.14
C PRO A 75 7.92 -25.04 -6.15
N ALA A 76 7.08 -24.52 -7.05
CA ALA A 76 7.47 -23.51 -8.04
C ALA A 76 7.61 -22.09 -7.45
N LEU A 77 6.98 -21.81 -6.30
CA LEU A 77 7.00 -20.51 -5.61
C LEU A 77 7.88 -20.52 -4.35
N SER A 78 8.72 -21.54 -4.15
CA SER A 78 9.50 -21.64 -2.92
C SER A 78 10.39 -20.39 -2.73
N PRO A 79 10.46 -19.83 -1.50
CA PRO A 79 11.19 -18.60 -1.20
C PRO A 79 12.71 -18.68 -1.47
N GLU A 80 13.21 -19.87 -1.83
CA GLU A 80 14.59 -20.08 -2.26
C GLU A 80 14.86 -19.76 -3.74
N ARG A 81 13.82 -19.54 -4.56
CA ARG A 81 13.98 -19.28 -6.01
C ARG A 81 14.31 -17.82 -6.27
N SER A 82 15.25 -17.61 -7.18
CA SER A 82 15.65 -16.28 -7.70
C SER A 82 14.49 -15.45 -8.25
N LEU A 83 13.41 -16.08 -8.73
CA LEU A 83 12.23 -15.38 -9.23
C LEU A 83 11.45 -14.67 -8.10
N PHE A 84 11.35 -15.26 -6.91
CA PHE A 84 10.64 -14.63 -5.79
C PHE A 84 11.32 -13.34 -5.35
N VAL A 85 12.65 -13.36 -5.30
CA VAL A 85 13.51 -12.20 -5.02
C VAL A 85 13.30 -11.10 -6.06
N ILE A 86 13.33 -11.44 -7.35
CA ILE A 86 13.13 -10.48 -8.45
C ILE A 86 11.74 -9.83 -8.38
N VAL A 87 10.69 -10.62 -8.14
CA VAL A 87 9.32 -10.10 -8.04
C VAL A 87 9.17 -9.20 -6.81
N LYS A 88 9.76 -9.58 -5.67
CA LYS A 88 9.79 -8.75 -4.46
C LYS A 88 10.52 -7.42 -4.69
N ALA A 89 11.66 -7.45 -5.39
CA ALA A 89 12.42 -6.25 -5.75
C ALA A 89 11.64 -5.34 -6.71
N PHE A 90 10.95 -5.91 -7.70
CA PHE A 90 10.06 -5.18 -8.59
C PHE A 90 8.91 -4.48 -7.82
N ALA A 91 8.24 -5.21 -6.93
CA ALA A 91 7.18 -4.66 -6.08
C ALA A 91 7.69 -3.54 -5.16
N ALA A 92 8.89 -3.69 -4.60
CA ALA A 92 9.52 -2.64 -3.79
C ALA A 92 9.78 -1.36 -4.60
N GLY A 93 10.18 -1.50 -5.88
CA GLY A 93 10.33 -0.36 -6.81
C GLY A 93 9.01 0.36 -7.10
N ILE A 94 7.92 -0.38 -7.29
CA ILE A 94 6.56 0.18 -7.45
C ILE A 94 6.16 0.99 -6.21
N ILE A 95 6.25 0.39 -5.02
CA ILE A 95 5.86 1.03 -3.75
C ILE A 95 6.69 2.30 -3.51
N LEU A 96 7.99 2.24 -3.78
CA LEU A 96 8.88 3.39 -3.65
C LEU A 96 8.46 4.54 -4.57
N ALA A 97 8.15 4.23 -5.84
CA ALA A 97 7.70 5.23 -6.81
C ALA A 97 6.32 5.80 -6.46
N THR A 98 5.36 4.98 -6.03
CA THR A 98 4.04 5.46 -5.57
C THR A 98 4.19 6.44 -4.41
N GLY A 99 5.03 6.10 -3.41
CA GLY A 99 5.31 6.98 -2.27
C GLY A 99 5.86 8.34 -2.68
N PHE A 100 6.86 8.38 -3.58
CA PHE A 100 7.53 9.62 -3.97
C PHE A 100 6.83 10.43 -5.08
N MET A 101 6.20 9.78 -6.05
CA MET A 101 5.70 10.43 -7.28
C MET A 101 4.20 10.67 -7.30
N HIS A 102 3.42 9.90 -6.52
CA HIS A 102 1.96 10.09 -6.46
C HIS A 102 1.55 10.64 -5.09
N VAL A 103 1.91 9.94 -4.03
CA VAL A 103 1.36 10.20 -2.69
C VAL A 103 1.99 11.44 -2.06
N LEU A 104 3.32 11.58 -2.13
CA LEU A 104 4.03 12.74 -1.59
C LEU A 104 3.60 14.06 -2.27
N PRO A 105 3.63 14.23 -3.60
CA PRO A 105 3.24 15.51 -4.22
C PRO A 105 1.76 15.84 -4.02
N ASP A 106 0.85 14.87 -4.07
CA ASP A 106 -0.57 15.10 -3.76
C ASP A 106 -0.76 15.70 -2.36
N SER A 107 -0.02 15.17 -1.38
CA SER A 107 -0.03 15.72 -0.02
C SER A 107 0.61 17.12 0.09
N PHE A 108 1.49 17.51 -0.83
CA PHE A 108 1.99 18.88 -0.93
C PHE A 108 0.94 19.82 -1.53
N ASP A 109 0.25 19.40 -2.59
CA ASP A 109 -0.77 20.20 -3.27
C ASP A 109 -1.97 20.48 -2.35
N MET A 110 -2.38 19.49 -1.55
CA MET A 110 -3.45 19.68 -0.55
C MET A 110 -3.08 20.72 0.53
N LEU A 111 -1.85 20.67 1.06
CA LEU A 111 -1.39 21.57 2.13
C LEU A 111 -0.95 22.94 1.60
N SER A 112 -0.61 23.04 0.32
CA SER A 112 -0.16 24.28 -0.33
C SER A 112 -1.24 24.93 -1.21
N SER A 113 -2.48 24.46 -1.13
CA SER A 113 -3.61 25.07 -1.85
C SER A 113 -3.93 26.49 -1.37
N ASP A 114 -4.41 27.34 -2.28
CA ASP A 114 -4.83 28.73 -2.01
C ASP A 114 -6.01 28.83 -1.01
N CYS A 115 -6.68 27.70 -0.75
CA CYS A 115 -7.75 27.60 0.25
C CYS A 115 -7.25 27.65 1.70
N LEU A 116 -5.93 27.49 1.93
CA LEU A 116 -5.32 27.56 3.25
C LEU A 116 -4.71 28.93 3.53
N LYS A 117 -4.69 29.31 4.81
CA LYS A 117 -4.10 30.59 5.23
C LYS A 117 -2.60 30.59 4.95
N GLU A 118 -2.13 31.65 4.29
CA GLU A 118 -0.75 31.85 3.81
C GLU A 118 0.33 31.69 4.91
N ASN A 119 -0.04 31.94 6.17
CA ASN A 119 0.75 31.53 7.34
C ASN A 119 -0.01 30.44 8.13
N PRO A 120 0.64 29.34 8.59
CA PRO A 120 2.06 28.97 8.41
C PRO A 120 2.34 28.08 7.17
N TRP A 121 1.31 27.62 6.46
CA TRP A 121 1.39 26.48 5.54
C TRP A 121 2.27 26.71 4.31
N HIS A 122 2.37 27.94 3.79
CA HIS A 122 3.19 28.24 2.60
C HIS A 122 4.66 28.58 2.92
N LYS A 123 5.02 28.79 4.20
CA LYS A 123 6.39 29.18 4.58
C LYS A 123 7.33 28.00 4.84
N PHE A 124 6.77 26.83 5.15
CA PHE A 124 7.55 25.65 5.53
C PHE A 124 6.92 24.39 4.94
N PRO A 125 7.70 23.45 4.36
CA PRO A 125 7.19 22.21 3.80
C PRO A 125 6.76 21.23 4.91
N PHE A 126 5.62 21.51 5.56
CA PHE A 126 5.06 20.69 6.64
C PHE A 126 4.82 19.25 6.20
N THR A 127 4.40 19.04 4.96
CA THR A 127 4.22 17.72 4.33
C THR A 127 5.49 16.88 4.44
N GLY A 128 6.64 17.41 4.01
CA GLY A 128 7.92 16.71 4.07
C GLY A 128 8.38 16.42 5.50
N PHE A 129 8.16 17.37 6.43
CA PHE A 129 8.46 17.17 7.85
C PHE A 129 7.63 16.04 8.46
N VAL A 130 6.33 15.99 8.14
CA VAL A 130 5.42 14.95 8.63
C VAL A 130 5.76 13.59 8.05
N ALA A 131 6.10 13.51 6.76
CA ALA A 131 6.55 12.27 6.13
C ALA A 131 7.86 11.76 6.74
N MET A 132 8.82 12.64 7.04
CA MET A 132 10.07 12.27 7.71
C MET A 132 9.81 11.79 9.15
N LEU A 133 8.94 12.51 9.89
CA LEU A 133 8.57 12.14 11.25
C LEU A 133 7.84 10.79 11.28
N SER A 134 6.94 10.52 10.33
CA SER A 134 6.27 9.23 10.23
C SER A 134 7.24 8.09 9.94
N ALA A 135 8.20 8.28 9.02
CA ALA A 135 9.23 7.28 8.74
C ALA A 135 10.09 6.96 9.97
N ILE A 136 10.51 7.98 10.74
CA ILE A 136 11.27 7.79 11.98
C ILE A 136 10.43 7.06 13.03
N VAL A 137 9.17 7.43 13.20
CA VAL A 137 8.25 6.76 14.14
C VAL A 137 8.05 5.31 13.74
N THR A 138 7.86 5.01 12.44
CA THR A 138 7.76 3.63 11.96
C THR A 138 9.03 2.85 12.27
N LEU A 139 10.21 3.43 12.00
CA LEU A 139 11.48 2.80 12.34
C LEU A 139 11.58 2.46 13.84
N MET A 140 11.17 3.38 14.71
CA MET A 140 11.15 3.17 16.16
C MET A 140 10.22 2.01 16.53
N ILE A 141 9.00 1.99 15.97
CA ILE A 141 8.03 0.92 16.22
C ILE A 141 8.56 -0.42 15.73
N ASP A 142 9.11 -0.48 14.51
CA ASP A 142 9.65 -1.70 13.92
C ASP A 142 10.88 -2.22 14.69
N SER A 143 11.74 -1.31 15.16
CA SER A 143 12.86 -1.64 16.03
C SER A 143 12.40 -2.19 17.39
N MET A 144 11.37 -1.60 17.99
CA MET A 144 10.78 -2.08 19.23
C MET A 144 10.12 -3.45 19.03
N ALA A 145 9.35 -3.63 17.96
CA ALA A 145 8.69 -4.88 17.61
C ALA A 145 9.71 -6.00 17.34
N THR A 146 10.78 -5.71 16.60
CA THR A 146 11.87 -6.64 16.34
C THR A 146 12.57 -7.03 17.65
N ARG A 147 12.81 -6.08 18.55
CA ARG A 147 13.40 -6.35 19.87
C ARG A 147 12.48 -7.21 20.74
N MET A 148 11.18 -6.93 20.76
CA MET A 148 10.19 -7.72 21.52
C MET A 148 9.98 -9.11 20.90
N GLY A 149 10.04 -9.21 19.57
CA GLY A 149 9.91 -10.45 18.81
C GLY A 149 11.11 -11.39 18.94
N LEU A 150 12.35 -10.86 18.91
CA LEU A 150 13.56 -11.65 19.18
C LEU A 150 13.71 -11.99 20.67
N GLY A 151 13.25 -11.13 21.59
CA GLY A 151 13.12 -11.47 23.02
C GLY A 151 12.13 -12.61 23.29
N GLY A 152 11.28 -12.94 22.32
CA GLY A 152 10.28 -14.01 22.35
C GLY A 152 10.79 -15.38 21.87
N CYS A 153 12.06 -15.54 21.48
CA CYS A 153 12.59 -16.86 21.12
C CYS A 153 12.56 -17.90 22.27
N ILE A 154 12.22 -17.49 23.50
CA ILE A 154 11.93 -18.37 24.64
C ILE A 154 10.45 -18.80 24.70
N LEU A 155 9.51 -18.07 24.08
CA LEU A 155 8.06 -18.37 24.07
C LEU A 155 7.47 -18.73 22.67
N GLN A 156 8.25 -18.65 21.59
CA GLN A 156 7.76 -18.88 20.22
C GLN A 156 7.84 -20.33 19.74
N ALA A 157 8.09 -21.30 20.63
CA ALA A 157 8.11 -22.74 20.29
C ALA A 157 6.71 -23.38 20.18
N GLU A 158 5.62 -22.66 20.52
CA GLU A 158 4.25 -23.20 20.58
C GLU A 158 3.20 -22.22 19.95
N TYR A 159 3.56 -21.61 18.82
CA TYR A 159 2.62 -20.73 18.09
C TYR A 159 1.81 -21.55 17.07
N ASN A 160 0.67 -22.07 17.52
CA ASN A 160 -0.29 -22.85 16.72
C ASN A 160 -0.80 -22.08 15.49
N PHE A 161 -1.22 -22.78 14.43
CA PHE A 161 -1.77 -22.20 13.18
C PHE A 161 -2.89 -21.19 13.45
N VAL A 162 -3.67 -21.43 14.52
CA VAL A 162 -4.74 -20.55 15.00
C VAL A 162 -4.24 -19.14 15.29
N LYS A 163 -3.06 -18.97 15.87
CA LYS A 163 -2.56 -17.63 16.22
C LYS A 163 -2.04 -16.89 14.97
N LYS A 164 -1.43 -17.62 14.01
CA LYS A 164 -1.05 -17.06 12.68
C LYS A 164 -2.28 -16.66 11.88
N ALA A 165 -3.32 -17.49 11.92
CA ALA A 165 -4.62 -17.21 11.32
C ALA A 165 -5.32 -16.04 12.02
N ALA A 166 -5.20 -15.90 13.34
CA ALA A 166 -5.76 -14.77 14.08
C ALA A 166 -5.11 -13.44 13.66
N MET A 167 -3.77 -13.36 13.57
CA MET A 167 -3.07 -12.15 13.10
C MET A 167 -3.50 -11.77 11.67
N ALA A 168 -3.62 -12.76 10.79
CA ALA A 168 -4.11 -12.58 9.42
C ALA A 168 -5.56 -12.09 9.36
N PHE A 169 -6.43 -12.61 10.23
CA PHE A 169 -7.82 -12.20 10.32
C PHE A 169 -7.95 -10.74 10.77
N PHE A 170 -7.21 -10.32 11.80
CA PHE A 170 -7.20 -8.92 12.25
C PHE A 170 -6.69 -7.97 11.16
N PHE A 171 -5.65 -8.36 10.41
CA PHE A 171 -5.15 -7.57 9.28
C PHE A 171 -6.22 -7.37 8.20
N SER A 172 -6.95 -8.44 7.88
CA SER A 172 -8.03 -8.35 6.89
C SER A 172 -9.28 -7.62 7.36
N VAL A 173 -9.60 -7.59 8.66
CA VAL A 173 -10.75 -6.84 9.19
C VAL A 173 -10.43 -5.35 9.31
N THR A 174 -9.16 -5.00 9.53
CA THR A 174 -8.74 -3.60 9.68
C THR A 174 -8.92 -2.81 8.38
N THR A 175 -8.71 -3.42 7.21
CA THR A 175 -8.91 -2.77 5.90
C THR A 175 -10.36 -2.33 5.62
N PRO A 176 -11.39 -3.21 5.67
CA PRO A 176 -12.78 -2.81 5.47
C PRO A 176 -13.28 -1.89 6.58
N PHE A 177 -12.79 -2.05 7.81
CA PHE A 177 -13.09 -1.12 8.90
C PHE A 177 -12.55 0.29 8.61
N GLY A 178 -11.31 0.40 8.12
CA GLY A 178 -10.72 1.68 7.72
C GLY A 178 -11.49 2.35 6.58
N ILE A 179 -11.91 1.57 5.57
CA ILE A 179 -12.74 2.09 4.47
C ILE A 179 -14.11 2.56 4.98
N ALA A 180 -14.76 1.78 5.84
CA ALA A 180 -16.04 2.14 6.44
C ALA A 180 -15.93 3.43 7.28
N LEU A 181 -14.87 3.56 8.08
CA LEU A 181 -14.59 4.76 8.86
C LEU A 181 -14.31 5.97 7.95
N GLY A 182 -13.55 5.80 6.86
CA GLY A 182 -13.29 6.85 5.89
C GLY A 182 -14.56 7.36 5.21
N ILE A 183 -15.46 6.46 4.79
CA ILE A 183 -16.76 6.83 4.23
C ILE A 183 -17.63 7.52 5.29
N ALA A 184 -17.65 7.02 6.53
CA ALA A 184 -18.41 7.63 7.62
C ALA A 184 -17.94 9.07 7.89
N LEU A 185 -16.62 9.31 7.94
CA LEU A 185 -16.06 10.64 8.12
C LEU A 185 -16.37 11.58 6.94
N SER A 186 -16.37 11.07 5.70
CA SER A 186 -16.73 11.86 4.51
C SER A 186 -18.16 12.41 4.54
N SER A 187 -19.07 11.79 5.30
CA SER A 187 -20.46 12.28 5.41
C SER A 187 -20.62 13.52 6.31
N MET A 188 -19.66 13.78 7.20
CA MET A 188 -19.70 14.85 8.21
C MET A 188 -18.83 16.06 7.83
N TYR A 189 -17.98 15.92 6.82
CA TYR A 189 -17.15 17.01 6.30
C TYR A 189 -17.89 17.77 5.19
N LYS A 190 -17.81 19.11 5.24
CA LYS A 190 -18.05 19.95 4.07
C LYS A 190 -16.82 19.82 3.17
N GLU A 191 -17.00 19.39 1.92
CA GLU A 191 -15.90 19.05 1.01
C GLU A 191 -14.94 20.24 0.77
N ASP A 192 -15.43 21.48 0.80
CA ASP A 192 -14.63 22.70 0.59
C ASP A 192 -14.08 23.37 1.87
N SER A 193 -14.06 22.67 3.00
CA SER A 193 -13.58 23.26 4.26
C SER A 193 -12.05 23.20 4.35
N PRO A 194 -11.34 24.27 4.76
CA PRO A 194 -9.88 24.23 4.93
C PRO A 194 -9.41 23.17 5.93
N ARG A 195 -10.28 22.71 6.84
CA ARG A 195 -9.97 21.62 7.77
C ARG A 195 -9.87 20.25 7.10
N SER A 196 -10.66 19.94 6.06
CA SER A 196 -10.56 18.64 5.37
C SER A 196 -9.23 18.52 4.68
N LEU A 197 -8.84 19.52 3.88
CA LEU A 197 -7.56 19.53 3.16
C LEU A 197 -6.37 19.35 4.10
N ILE A 198 -6.34 20.06 5.25
CA ILE A 198 -5.28 19.90 6.25
C ILE A 198 -5.22 18.45 6.76
N THR A 199 -6.36 17.87 7.13
CA THR A 199 -6.37 16.51 7.70
C THR A 199 -6.02 15.44 6.66
N VAL A 200 -6.55 15.55 5.44
CA VAL A 200 -6.30 14.57 4.38
C VAL A 200 -4.86 14.66 3.91
N GLY A 201 -4.35 15.87 3.66
CA GLY A 201 -2.96 16.02 3.23
C GLY A 201 -1.96 15.63 4.34
N LEU A 202 -2.27 15.85 5.63
CA LEU A 202 -1.43 15.35 6.74
C LEU A 202 -1.41 13.82 6.80
N LEU A 203 -2.57 13.19 6.67
CA LEU A 203 -2.68 11.73 6.63
C LEU A 203 -1.95 11.17 5.40
N ASN A 204 -2.12 11.78 4.24
CA ASN A 204 -1.46 11.37 3.01
C ASN A 204 0.07 11.52 3.08
N ALA A 205 0.56 12.61 3.69
CA ALA A 205 1.97 12.82 3.97
C ALA A 205 2.53 11.72 4.90
N SER A 206 1.78 11.38 5.95
CA SER A 206 2.18 10.32 6.89
C SER A 206 2.26 8.96 6.19
N SER A 207 1.30 8.65 5.31
CA SER A 207 1.26 7.45 4.49
C SER A 207 2.40 7.40 3.47
N ALA A 208 2.74 8.52 2.81
CA ALA A 208 3.90 8.61 1.92
C ALA A 208 5.19 8.24 2.65
N GLY A 209 5.41 8.81 3.84
CA GLY A 209 6.57 8.47 4.67
C GLY A 209 6.63 7.00 5.08
N LEU A 210 5.48 6.39 5.40
CA LEU A 210 5.38 4.95 5.68
C LEU A 210 5.73 4.09 4.46
N LEU A 211 5.21 4.42 3.27
CA LEU A 211 5.49 3.69 2.02
C LEU A 211 6.98 3.78 1.65
N ILE A 212 7.58 4.96 1.80
CA ILE A 212 9.00 5.19 1.54
C ILE A 212 9.85 4.36 2.52
N TYR A 213 9.51 4.36 3.82
CA TYR A 213 10.19 3.53 4.81
C TYR A 213 10.08 2.03 4.47
N MET A 214 8.86 1.54 4.22
CA MET A 214 8.60 0.14 3.89
C MET A 214 9.38 -0.30 2.65
N ALA A 215 9.44 0.53 1.61
CA ALA A 215 10.16 0.21 0.40
C ALA A 215 11.68 0.22 0.61
N LEU A 216 12.25 1.27 1.19
CA LEU A 216 13.70 1.40 1.34
C LEU A 216 14.27 0.48 2.43
N VAL A 217 13.66 0.47 3.60
CA VAL A 217 14.18 -0.18 4.81
C VAL A 217 13.69 -1.62 4.89
N ASP A 218 12.38 -1.85 4.79
CA ASP A 218 11.83 -3.20 5.03
C ASP A 218 11.99 -4.12 3.81
N LEU A 219 11.87 -3.60 2.59
CA LEU A 219 11.98 -4.40 1.38
C LEU A 219 13.39 -4.37 0.78
N LEU A 220 13.91 -3.20 0.39
CA LEU A 220 15.17 -3.12 -0.34
C LEU A 220 16.37 -3.42 0.55
N ALA A 221 16.50 -2.81 1.73
CA ALA A 221 17.66 -3.05 2.59
C ALA A 221 17.72 -4.52 3.07
N SER A 222 16.58 -5.10 3.46
CA SER A 222 16.53 -6.51 3.89
C SER A 222 16.85 -7.50 2.76
N ASP A 223 16.45 -7.21 1.51
CA ASP A 223 16.66 -8.08 0.36
C ASP A 223 18.10 -7.97 -0.19
N PHE A 224 18.67 -6.75 -0.25
CA PHE A 224 20.04 -6.53 -0.71
C PHE A 224 21.12 -6.97 0.29
N MET A 225 20.84 -6.95 1.60
CA MET A 225 21.74 -7.46 2.64
C MET A 225 21.66 -9.00 2.80
N GLY A 226 20.78 -9.68 2.05
CA GLY A 226 20.65 -11.13 2.13
C GLY A 226 21.86 -11.89 1.56
N PRO A 227 22.31 -12.99 2.21
CA PRO A 227 23.48 -13.76 1.77
C PRO A 227 23.33 -14.38 0.37
N LYS A 228 22.08 -14.66 -0.05
CA LYS A 228 21.76 -15.18 -1.39
C LYS A 228 22.03 -14.16 -2.50
N LEU A 229 21.76 -12.88 -2.24
CA LEU A 229 21.97 -11.82 -3.21
C LEU A 229 23.46 -11.47 -3.28
N GLN A 230 24.12 -11.33 -2.13
CA GLN A 230 25.56 -11.04 -2.07
C GLN A 230 26.43 -12.11 -2.74
N GLY A 231 26.02 -13.38 -2.71
CA GLY A 231 26.77 -14.47 -3.33
C GLY A 231 26.67 -14.55 -4.86
N SER A 232 25.85 -13.75 -5.54
CA SER A 232 25.59 -13.90 -6.98
C SER A 232 25.36 -12.56 -7.69
N ILE A 233 26.42 -12.03 -8.32
CA ILE A 233 26.38 -10.74 -9.02
C ILE A 233 25.34 -10.68 -10.15
N LYS A 234 25.09 -11.80 -10.84
CA LYS A 234 24.04 -11.90 -11.88
C LYS A 234 22.64 -11.70 -11.30
N LEU A 235 22.41 -12.14 -10.05
CA LEU A 235 21.11 -12.02 -9.40
C LEU A 235 20.91 -10.61 -8.81
N GLN A 236 21.97 -10.00 -8.28
CA GLN A 236 21.96 -8.59 -7.86
C GLN A 236 21.62 -7.66 -9.02
N LEU A 237 22.28 -7.84 -10.18
CA LEU A 237 22.01 -7.00 -11.35
C LEU A 237 20.55 -7.13 -11.84
N LYS A 238 20.01 -8.35 -11.86
CA LYS A 238 18.60 -8.58 -12.20
C LYS A 238 17.64 -7.94 -11.21
N SER A 239 17.98 -7.95 -9.92
CA SER A 239 17.14 -7.35 -8.88
C SER A 239 17.18 -5.83 -8.95
N TYR A 240 18.34 -5.20 -9.14
CA TYR A 240 18.42 -3.76 -9.41
C TYR A 240 17.65 -3.36 -10.66
N ALA A 241 17.79 -4.11 -11.75
CA ALA A 241 17.02 -3.87 -12.97
C ALA A 241 15.51 -4.00 -12.72
N ALA A 242 15.08 -4.96 -11.89
CA ALA A 242 13.69 -5.13 -11.52
C ALA A 242 13.16 -3.95 -10.67
N VAL A 243 13.93 -3.46 -9.70
CA VAL A 243 13.57 -2.25 -8.92
C VAL A 243 13.39 -1.05 -9.85
N LEU A 244 14.34 -0.83 -10.77
CA LEU A 244 14.27 0.28 -11.73
C LEU A 244 13.10 0.13 -12.69
N LEU A 245 12.78 -1.09 -13.14
CA LEU A 245 11.60 -1.36 -13.97
C LEU A 245 10.31 -1.11 -13.21
N GLY A 246 10.22 -1.49 -11.93
CA GLY A 246 9.06 -1.23 -11.10
C GLY A 246 8.82 0.26 -10.89
N ALA A 247 9.87 0.99 -10.51
CA ALA A 247 9.80 2.43 -10.32
C ALA A 247 9.49 3.17 -11.64
N GLY A 248 10.18 2.80 -12.73
CA GLY A 248 9.97 3.38 -14.05
C GLY A 248 8.58 3.09 -14.62
N GLY A 249 8.05 1.88 -14.37
CA GLY A 249 6.68 1.52 -14.75
C GLY A 249 5.64 2.44 -14.12
N MET A 250 5.76 2.70 -12.82
CA MET A 250 4.86 3.63 -12.11
C MET A 250 5.02 5.07 -12.56
N SER A 251 6.25 5.53 -12.81
CA SER A 251 6.48 6.89 -13.33
C SER A 251 5.96 7.09 -14.76
N LEU A 252 5.99 6.04 -15.60
CA LEU A 252 5.36 6.10 -16.92
C LEU A 252 3.85 6.26 -16.81
N MET A 253 3.19 5.50 -15.93
CA MET A 253 1.76 5.67 -15.67
C MET A 253 1.42 7.08 -15.22
N ALA A 254 2.23 7.69 -14.34
CA ALA A 254 2.03 9.07 -13.88
C ALA A 254 2.06 10.11 -15.02
N LYS A 255 2.77 9.83 -16.12
CA LYS A 255 2.85 10.75 -17.26
C LYS A 255 1.65 10.64 -18.22
N TRP A 256 1.01 9.46 -18.25
CA TRP A 256 -0.14 9.18 -19.11
C TRP A 256 -1.48 9.17 -18.36
N ALA A 257 -1.44 9.41 -17.04
CA ALA A 257 -2.58 9.73 -16.20
C ALA A 257 -2.93 11.21 -16.34
#